data_AF-A0A1T4YHA3-F1
#
_entry.id   AF-A0A1T4YHA3-F1
#
_cell.length_a   1.000
_cell.length_b   1.000
_cell.length_c   1.000
_cell.angle_alpha   90.00
_cell.angle_beta   90.00
_cell.angle_gamma   90.00
#
_symmetry.space_group_name_H-M   'P 1'
#
loop_
_entity.id
_entity.type
_entity.pdbx_description
1 polymer ?
#
loop_
_entity_poly.entity_id
_entity_poly.type
_entity_poly.pdbx_seq_one_letter_code
_entity_poly.pdbx_strand_id
1 'polypeptide(L)' 'MIRQALEKKLGKKLSDGQFKDIMQMATDDIRVNRIDFNKKTRLEDVIIIAQYCYLVL' A
#
# COMPACT_ATOMS: atom_id res chain seq x y z
N MET A 1 -0.31 -11.63 -4.90
CA MET A 1 1.12 -11.32 -4.64
C MET A 1 1.29 -10.15 -3.68
N ILE A 2 0.71 -8.97 -3.95
CA ILE A 2 0.82 -7.79 -3.06
C ILE A 2 0.39 -8.09 -1.62
N ARG A 3 -0.77 -8.70 -1.42
CA ARG A 3 -1.26 -9.09 -0.08
C ARG A 3 -0.26 -9.93 0.69
N GLN A 4 0.25 -11.00 0.08
CA GLN A 4 1.22 -11.89 0.72
C GLN A 4 2.54 -11.17 1.06
N ALA A 5 3.03 -10.30 0.17
CA ALA A 5 4.22 -9.51 0.42
C ALA A 5 4.03 -8.52 1.59
N LEU A 6 2.86 -7.87 1.64
CA LEU A 6 2.49 -6.96 2.72
C LEU A 6 2.34 -7.70 4.05
N GLU A 7 1.58 -8.80 4.09
CA GLU A 7 1.43 -9.65 5.29
C GLU A 7 2.78 -10.17 5.81
N LYS A 8 3.68 -10.57 4.90
CA LYS A 8 5.05 -10.98 5.26
C LYS A 8 5.84 -9.83 5.88
N LYS A 9 5.71 -8.62 5.34
CA LYS A 9 6.40 -7.42 5.85
C LYS A 9 5.82 -6.93 7.19
N LEU A 10 4.52 -7.10 7.40
CA LEU A 10 3.80 -6.76 8.63
C LEU A 10 3.92 -7.84 9.72
N GLY A 11 4.37 -9.04 9.38
CA GLY A 11 4.45 -10.18 10.30
C GLY A 11 3.08 -10.70 10.76
N LYS A 12 1.98 -10.36 10.06
CA LYS A 12 0.62 -10.75 10.44
C LYS A 12 -0.30 -10.87 9.22
N LYS A 13 -1.41 -11.60 9.39
CA LYS A 13 -2.47 -11.70 8.39
C LYS A 13 -3.38 -10.48 8.45
N LEU A 14 -3.85 -10.05 7.27
CA LEU A 14 -4.84 -8.99 7.16
C LEU A 14 -6.20 -9.64 6.90
N SER A 15 -7.25 -9.10 7.52
CA SER A 15 -8.61 -9.37 7.05
C SER A 15 -8.82 -8.77 5.67
N ASP A 16 -9.86 -9.21 4.96
CA ASP A 16 -10.20 -8.68 3.65
C ASP A 16 -10.55 -7.18 3.72
N GLY A 17 -11.24 -6.75 4.79
CA GLY A 17 -11.56 -5.35 5.04
C GLY A 17 -10.29 -4.50 5.24
N GLN A 18 -9.41 -4.91 6.15
CA GLN A 18 -8.14 -4.21 6.37
C GLN A 18 -7.31 -4.12 5.08
N PHE A 19 -7.20 -5.23 4.34
CA PHE A 19 -6.46 -5.22 3.08
C PHE A 19 -7.07 -4.26 2.06
N LYS A 20 -8.40 -4.22 1.97
CA LYS A 20 -9.12 -3.30 1.08
C LYS A 20 -8.85 -1.84 1.46
N ASP A 21 -8.97 -1.48 2.73
CA ASP A 21 -8.81 -0.10 3.20
C ASP A 21 -7.37 0.38 3.01
N ILE A 22 -6.39 -0.44 3.38
CA ILE A 22 -4.96 -0.14 3.17
C ILE A 22 -4.66 0.08 1.69
N MET A 23 -5.16 -0.78 0.81
CA MET A 23 -4.90 -0.66 -0.63
C MET A 23 -5.61 0.54 -1.25
N GLN A 24 -6.77 0.93 -0.73
CA GLN A 24 -7.46 2.14 -1.14
C GLN A 24 -6.60 3.38 -0.83
N MET A 25 -6.14 3.51 0.42
CA MET A 25 -5.26 4.62 0.84
C MET A 25 -3.97 4.65 0.01
N ALA A 26 -3.31 3.50 -0.15
CA ALA A 26 -2.08 3.42 -0.93
C ALA A 26 -2.29 3.79 -2.40
N THR A 27 -3.43 3.41 -2.98
CA THR A 27 -3.78 3.77 -4.36
C THR A 27 -4.00 5.27 -4.52
N ASP A 28 -4.64 5.92 -3.54
CA ASP A 28 -4.87 7.35 -3.55
C ASP A 28 -3.54 8.13 -3.44
N ASP A 29 -2.64 7.72 -2.54
CA ASP A 29 -1.29 8.29 -2.43
C ASP A 29 -0.46 8.13 -3.72
N ILE A 30 -0.49 6.94 -4.32
CA ILE A 30 0.20 6.66 -5.58
C ILE A 30 -0.37 7.53 -6.72
N ARG A 31 -1.69 7.72 -6.74
CA ARG A 31 -2.36 8.55 -7.75
C ARG A 31 -1.93 10.00 -7.64
N VAL A 32 -1.94 10.57 -6.44
CA VAL A 32 -1.47 11.94 -6.17
C VAL A 32 -0.01 12.08 -6.59
N ASN A 33 0.85 11.16 -6.16
CA ASN A 33 2.27 11.16 -6.54
C ASN A 33 2.50 11.14 -8.06
N ARG A 34 1.67 10.40 -8.79
CA ARG A 34 1.74 10.33 -10.25
C ARG A 34 1.23 11.59 -10.93
N ILE A 35 0.11 12.16 -10.48
CA ILE A 35 -0.50 13.33 -11.12
C ILE A 35 0.32 14.59 -10.84
N ASP A 36 0.70 14.80 -9.58
CA ASP A 36 1.30 16.07 -9.14
C ASP A 36 2.81 16.13 -9.40
N PHE A 37 3.49 14.98 -9.35
CA PHE A 37 4.96 14.91 -9.43
C PHE A 37 5.47 14.05 -10.60
N ASN A 38 4.59 13.51 -11.44
CA ASN A 38 4.92 12.56 -12.52
C ASN A 38 5.77 11.37 -12.04
N LYS A 39 5.65 11.01 -10.76
CA LYS A 39 6.46 9.96 -10.14
C LYS A 39 5.90 8.60 -10.53
N LYS A 40 6.72 7.81 -11.22
CA LYS A 40 6.41 6.40 -11.49
C LYS A 40 6.65 5.57 -10.24
N THR A 41 5.71 4.69 -9.93
CA THR A 41 5.75 3.84 -8.72
C THR A 41 6.17 2.43 -9.12
N ARG A 42 7.21 1.89 -8.47
CA ARG A 42 7.61 0.49 -8.64
C ARG A 42 6.86 -0.40 -7.66
N LEU A 43 6.83 -1.70 -7.91
CA LEU A 43 6.13 -2.65 -7.03
C LEU A 43 6.62 -2.58 -5.57
N GLU A 44 7.92 -2.38 -5.34
CA GLU A 44 8.48 -2.22 -4.00
C GLU A 44 7.94 -0.97 -3.29
N ASP A 45 7.79 0.13 -4.03
CA ASP A 45 7.23 1.38 -3.51
C ASP A 45 5.77 1.19 -3.11
N VAL A 46 4.99 0.40 -3.87
CA VAL A 46 3.61 0.03 -3.50
C VAL A 46 3.56 -0.68 -2.16
N ILE A 47 4.46 -1.63 -1.90
CA ILE A 47 4.50 -2.37 -0.63
C ILE A 47 4.92 -1.45 0.54
N ILE A 48 5.85 -0.52 0.30
CA ILE A 48 6.27 0.47 1.29
C ILE A 48 5.11 1.42 1.64
N ILE A 49 4.45 1.98 0.63
CA ILE A 49 3.31 2.89 0.83
C ILE A 49 2.17 2.16 1.56
N ALA A 50 1.82 0.94 1.13
CA ALA A 50 0.80 0.13 1.80
C ALA A 50 1.15 -0.18 3.26
N GLN A 51 2.44 -0.40 3.58
CA GLN A 51 2.88 -0.55 4.97
C GLN A 51 2.69 0.75 5.76
N TYR A 52 2.96 1.91 5.17
CA TYR A 52 2.72 3.19 5.83
C TYR A 52 1.23 3.44 6.05
N CYS A 53 0.37 3.16 5.06
CA CYS A 53 -1.07 3.24 5.22
C CYS A 53 -1.58 2.34 6.37
N TYR A 54 -1.00 1.15 6.53
CA TYR A 54 -1.33 0.28 7.67
C TYR A 54 -0.98 0.88 9.04
N LEU A 55 0.13 1.62 9.15
CA LEU A 55 0.57 2.21 10.43
C LEU A 55 -0.27 3.40 10.87
N VAL A 56 -1.03 4.00 9.95
CA VAL A 56 -1.89 5.16 10.21
C VAL A 56 -3.38 4.82 10.22
N LEU A 57 -3.73 3.55 10.00
CA LEU A 57 -5.09 2.99 10.08
C LEU A 57 -5.41 2.57 11.53
#